data_AF-A0A7S1YMN1-F1
#
_entry.id   AF-A0A7S1YMN1-F1
#
_cell.length_a   1.000
_cell.length_b   1.000
_cell.length_c   1.000
_cell.angle_alpha   90.00
_cell.angle_beta   90.00
_cell.angle_gamma   90.00
#
_symmetry.space_group_name_H-M   'P 1'
#
loop_
_entity.id
_entity.type
_entity.pdbx_description
1 polymer ?
#
loop_
_entity_poly.entity_id
_entity_poly.type
_entity_poly.pdbx_seq_one_letter_code
_entity_poly.pdbx_strand_id
1 'polypeptide(L)'
;LLHQVGHRLSPTRPYDEAEPLPGELMISLLPVWHITERTFELFMLSRGCHVVYSGIRWFKNDLAKHQPQWMVLVPRVLEKVAMGVQDKFASGSAVVKGLVKLFTATSTLKNKHDKIRK
;
A
#
# COMPACT_ATOMS: atom_id res chain seq x y z
N LEU A 1 -1.21 30.16 4.28
CA LEU A 1 -0.80 28.80 4.69
C LEU A 1 -1.40 28.38 6.04
N LEU A 2 -1.46 29.26 7.06
CA LEU A 2 -2.19 28.98 8.33
C LEU A 2 -3.71 28.74 8.17
N HIS A 3 -4.34 29.32 7.15
CA HIS A 3 -5.78 29.11 6.87
C HIS A 3 -6.12 27.65 6.47
N GLN A 4 -5.16 26.87 5.93
CA GLN A 4 -5.38 25.44 5.66
C GLN A 4 -5.31 24.57 6.93
N VAL A 5 -4.79 25.12 8.02
CA VAL A 5 -4.68 24.44 9.32
C VAL A 5 -5.98 24.59 10.14
N GLY A 6 -6.92 25.43 9.69
CA GLY A 6 -8.14 25.81 10.40
C GLY A 6 -9.24 24.74 10.48
N HIS A 7 -9.12 23.60 9.81
CA HIS A 7 -10.16 22.55 9.84
C HIS A 7 -9.98 21.48 10.93
N ARG A 8 -8.99 21.59 11.82
CA ARG A 8 -8.78 20.66 12.96
C ARG A 8 -8.93 21.33 14.34
N LEU A 9 -9.80 22.33 14.45
CA LEU A 9 -10.09 23.00 15.73
C LEU A 9 -11.05 22.14 16.57
N SER A 10 -10.48 21.18 17.32
CA SER A 10 -11.15 20.23 18.24
C SER A 10 -11.62 18.92 17.59
N PRO A 11 -10.71 17.92 17.44
CA PRO A 11 -11.11 16.56 17.13
C PRO A 11 -11.97 15.99 18.26
N THR A 12 -13.14 15.42 17.95
CA THR A 12 -13.94 14.64 18.93
C THR A 12 -13.24 13.35 19.36
N ARG A 13 -12.22 12.92 18.60
CA ARG A 13 -11.38 11.74 18.84
C ARG A 13 -9.91 12.07 18.57
N PRO A 14 -8.95 11.47 19.28
CA PRO A 14 -7.52 11.75 19.11
C PRO A 14 -6.91 11.26 17.78
N TYR A 15 -7.60 10.41 17.02
CA TYR A 15 -7.18 9.85 15.73
C TYR A 15 -8.38 9.77 14.77
N ASP A 16 -8.12 9.93 13.47
CA ASP A 16 -9.07 9.70 12.38
C ASP A 16 -8.85 8.29 11.76
N GLU A 17 -9.84 7.76 11.04
CA GLU A 17 -9.76 6.44 10.37
C GLU A 17 -8.64 6.38 9.32
N ALA A 18 -8.27 7.53 8.76
CA ALA A 18 -7.20 7.66 7.77
C ALA A 18 -5.83 7.97 8.38
N GLU A 19 -5.70 7.99 9.71
CA GLU A 19 -4.45 8.28 10.41
C GLU A 19 -3.80 7.03 11.00
N PRO A 20 -2.46 7.00 11.10
CA PRO A 20 -1.75 5.90 11.74
C PRO A 20 -1.94 5.96 13.26
N LEU A 21 -2.17 4.78 13.84
CA LEU A 21 -2.33 4.60 15.28
C LEU A 21 -0.97 4.27 15.94
N PRO A 22 -0.76 4.62 17.22
CA PRO A 22 0.48 4.28 17.92
C PRO A 22 0.74 2.77 17.92
N GLY A 23 1.99 2.38 17.69
CA GLY A 23 2.41 0.97 17.59
C GLY A 23 2.20 0.33 16.21
N GLU A 24 1.53 0.98 15.27
CA GLU A 24 1.44 0.50 13.89
C GLU A 24 2.78 0.57 13.15
N LEU A 25 2.93 -0.22 12.10
CA LEU A 25 4.19 -0.41 11.41
C LEU A 25 4.13 0.06 9.95
N MET A 26 5.11 0.88 9.59
CA MET A 26 5.42 1.25 8.20
C MET A 26 6.67 0.53 7.71
N ILE A 27 6.65 0.01 6.49
CA ILE A 27 7.89 -0.31 5.76
C ILE A 27 8.30 0.90 4.92
N SER A 28 9.50 1.42 5.18
CA SER A 28 10.17 2.45 4.38
C SER A 28 11.02 1.78 3.29
N LEU A 29 10.74 2.09 2.02
CA LEU A 29 11.39 1.48 0.86
C LEU A 29 12.34 2.45 0.15
N LEU A 30 12.02 3.74 0.22
CA LEU A 30 12.81 4.77 -0.42
C LEU A 30 13.85 5.34 0.56
N PRO A 31 15.01 5.79 0.05
CA PRO A 31 15.98 6.44 0.91
C PRO A 31 15.49 7.77 1.54
N VAL A 32 16.07 8.13 2.67
CA VAL A 32 15.77 9.33 3.49
C VAL A 32 15.87 10.66 2.70
N TRP A 33 16.65 10.71 1.61
CA TRP A 33 16.75 11.91 0.76
C TRP A 33 15.54 12.10 -0.18
N HIS A 34 14.70 11.08 -0.36
CA HIS A 34 13.42 11.26 -1.05
C HIS A 34 12.43 11.89 -0.09
N ILE A 35 12.07 13.15 -0.37
CA ILE A 35 11.18 13.94 0.49
C ILE A 35 9.84 13.26 0.77
N THR A 36 9.34 12.46 -0.19
CA THR A 36 8.12 11.67 -0.02
C THR A 36 8.25 10.71 1.15
N GLU A 37 9.29 9.89 1.17
CA GLU A 37 9.50 8.92 2.24
C GLU A 37 9.80 9.62 3.55
N ARG A 38 10.67 10.64 3.51
CA ARG A 38 11.06 11.39 4.71
C ARG A 38 9.86 12.01 5.42
N THR A 39 8.91 12.54 4.66
CA THR A 39 7.70 13.14 5.23
C THR A 39 6.86 12.08 5.94
N PHE A 40 6.66 10.91 5.32
CA PHE A 40 5.89 9.82 5.94
C PHE A 40 6.61 9.18 7.13
N GLU A 41 7.93 9.00 7.08
CA GLU A 41 8.71 8.52 8.23
C GLU A 41 8.53 9.44 9.44
N LEU A 42 8.67 10.75 9.25
CA LEU A 42 8.47 11.72 10.32
C LEU A 42 7.03 11.71 10.83
N PHE A 43 6.05 11.60 9.92
CA PHE A 43 4.65 11.48 10.29
C PHE A 43 4.39 10.26 11.16
N MET A 44 4.84 9.06 10.74
CA MET A 44 4.71 7.82 11.51
C MET A 44 5.40 7.91 12.88
N LEU A 45 6.64 8.39 12.92
CA LEU A 45 7.40 8.52 14.17
C LEU A 45 6.76 9.52 15.14
N SER A 46 6.24 10.65 14.64
CA SER A 46 5.54 11.64 15.48
C SER A 46 4.26 11.10 16.14
N ARG A 47 3.72 9.98 15.65
CA ARG A 47 2.52 9.32 16.17
C ARG A 47 2.83 8.08 17.00
N GLY A 48 4.11 7.81 17.30
CA GLY A 48 4.52 6.63 18.07
C GLY A 48 4.40 5.33 17.28
N CYS A 49 4.48 5.40 15.96
CA CYS A 49 4.51 4.22 15.08
C CYS A 49 5.96 3.72 14.88
N HIS A 50 6.08 2.50 14.36
CA HIS A 50 7.36 1.89 14.02
C HIS A 50 7.65 2.04 12.52
N VAL A 51 8.93 2.20 12.18
CA VAL A 51 9.41 2.25 10.80
C VAL A 51 10.46 1.17 10.60
N VAL A 52 10.24 0.29 9.62
CA VAL A 52 11.20 -0.72 9.19
C VAL A 52 11.80 -0.29 7.86
N TYR A 53 13.12 -0.11 7.85
CA TYR A 53 13.86 0.21 6.63
C TYR A 53 14.10 -1.06 5.81
N SER A 54 13.63 -1.05 4.57
CA SER A 54 13.78 -2.14 3.60
C SER A 54 14.40 -1.60 2.30
N GLY A 55 14.58 -2.49 1.32
CA GLY A 55 15.03 -2.13 -0.02
C GLY A 55 14.31 -2.97 -1.06
N ILE A 56 14.27 -2.46 -2.30
CA ILE A 56 13.56 -3.09 -3.44
C ILE A 56 13.92 -4.57 -3.64
N ARG A 57 15.15 -4.97 -3.30
CA ARG A 57 15.63 -6.36 -3.42
C ARG A 57 14.97 -7.29 -2.40
N TRP A 58 14.74 -6.81 -1.19
CA TRP A 58 14.25 -7.59 -0.05
C TRP A 58 12.76 -7.35 0.24
N PHE A 59 12.15 -6.36 -0.43
CA PHE A 59 10.79 -5.91 -0.22
C PHE A 59 9.76 -7.05 -0.12
N LYS A 60 9.82 -8.06 -1.00
CA LYS A 60 8.89 -9.20 -0.95
C LYS A 60 9.00 -10.01 0.35
N ASN A 61 10.21 -10.22 0.84
CA ASN A 61 10.47 -10.99 2.05
C ASN A 61 10.13 -10.16 3.29
N ASP A 62 10.50 -8.88 3.29
CA ASP A 62 10.22 -7.96 4.39
C ASP A 62 8.72 -7.70 4.53
N LEU A 63 7.99 -7.61 3.41
CA LEU A 63 6.53 -7.50 3.40
C LEU A 63 5.87 -8.71 4.07
N ALA A 64 6.32 -9.93 3.73
CA ALA A 64 5.80 -11.15 4.33
C ALA A 64 6.16 -11.31 5.81
N LYS A 65 7.35 -10.84 6.20
CA LYS A 65 7.87 -10.92 7.57
C LYS A 65 7.22 -9.91 8.51
N HIS A 66 7.11 -8.65 8.08
CA HIS A 66 6.71 -7.55 8.94
C HIS A 66 5.22 -7.19 8.84
N GLN A 67 4.54 -7.61 7.77
CA GLN A 67 3.09 -7.39 7.56
C GLN A 67 2.64 -5.96 7.94
N PRO A 68 3.25 -4.93 7.31
CA PRO A 68 2.98 -3.54 7.67
C PRO A 68 1.53 -3.14 7.41
N GLN A 69 0.99 -2.28 8.26
CA GLN A 69 -0.25 -1.57 8.00
C GLN A 69 -0.04 -0.43 6.97
N TRP A 70 1.15 0.17 6.96
CA TRP A 70 1.44 1.35 6.17
C TRP A 70 2.61 1.15 5.21
N MET A 71 2.45 1.62 3.97
CA MET A 71 3.52 1.70 2.99
C MET A 71 3.30 2.90 2.08
N VAL A 72 4.40 3.56 1.74
CA VAL A 72 4.41 4.62 0.73
C VAL A 72 4.95 4.02 -0.55
N LEU A 73 4.09 3.91 -1.57
CA LEU A 73 4.41 3.22 -2.80
C LEU A 73 4.36 4.18 -3.99
N VAL A 74 5.39 4.12 -4.82
CA VAL A 74 5.42 4.80 -6.12
C VAL A 74 4.93 3.86 -7.23
N PRO A 75 4.43 4.40 -8.37
CA PRO A 75 3.88 3.57 -9.46
C PRO A 75 4.79 2.42 -9.88
N ARG A 76 6.10 2.68 -9.99
CA ARG A 76 7.09 1.67 -10.39
C ARG A 76 7.18 0.48 -9.44
N VAL A 77 6.91 0.67 -8.14
CA VAL A 77 6.91 -0.41 -7.15
C VAL A 77 5.65 -1.26 -7.33
N LEU A 78 4.49 -0.62 -7.52
CA LEU A 78 3.22 -1.31 -7.77
C LEU A 78 3.27 -2.16 -9.05
N GLU A 79 3.88 -1.63 -10.12
CA GLU A 79 4.12 -2.38 -11.36
C GLU A 79 4.95 -3.65 -11.09
N LYS A 80 6.05 -3.54 -10.33
CA LYS A 80 6.90 -4.70 -9.99
C LYS A 80 6.16 -5.74 -9.15
N VAL A 81 5.32 -5.30 -8.23
CA VAL A 81 4.47 -6.20 -7.43
C VAL A 81 3.48 -6.92 -8.35
N ALA A 82 2.79 -6.18 -9.23
CA ALA A 82 1.85 -6.75 -10.18
C ALA A 82 2.51 -7.77 -11.11
N MET A 83 3.67 -7.45 -11.70
CA MET A 83 4.45 -8.39 -12.51
C MET A 83 4.82 -9.64 -11.70
N GLY A 84 5.32 -9.47 -10.48
CA GLY A 84 5.68 -10.60 -9.62
C GLY A 84 4.48 -11.50 -9.24
N VAL A 85 3.28 -10.96 -9.15
CA VAL A 85 2.04 -11.74 -8.94
C VAL A 85 1.65 -12.47 -10.21
N GLN A 86 1.72 -11.82 -11.37
CA GLN A 86 1.46 -12.44 -12.68
C GLN A 86 2.42 -13.60 -12.95
N ASP A 87 3.71 -13.43 -12.65
CA ASP A 87 4.71 -14.48 -12.78
C ASP A 87 4.37 -15.71 -11.91
N LYS A 88 3.93 -15.49 -10.67
CA LYS A 88 3.46 -16.57 -9.78
C LYS A 88 2.25 -17.32 -10.33
N PHE A 89 1.32 -16.60 -10.97
CA PHE A 89 0.18 -17.24 -11.63
C PHE A 89 0.61 -18.02 -12.88
N ALA A 90 1.56 -17.49 -13.64
CA ALA A 90 2.12 -18.14 -14.82
C ALA A 90 2.94 -19.40 -14.46
N SER A 91 3.60 -19.44 -13.31
CA SER A 91 4.30 -20.62 -12.81
C SER A 91 3.41 -21.62 -12.06
N GLY A 92 2.14 -21.28 -11.80
CA GLY A 92 1.20 -22.13 -11.06
C GLY A 92 0.73 -23.37 -11.83
N SER A 93 0.06 -24.28 -11.11
CA SER A 93 -0.54 -25.50 -11.68
C SER A 93 -1.68 -25.17 -12.67
N ALA A 94 -2.06 -26.13 -13.52
CA ALA A 94 -3.13 -25.96 -14.49
C ALA A 94 -4.47 -25.52 -13.84
N VAL A 95 -4.75 -26.03 -12.63
CA VAL A 95 -5.92 -25.65 -11.82
C VAL A 95 -5.87 -24.17 -11.41
N VAL A 96 -4.72 -23.71 -10.90
CA VAL A 96 -4.53 -22.30 -10.50
C VAL A 96 -4.70 -21.37 -11.70
N LYS A 97 -4.12 -21.73 -12.85
CA LYS A 97 -4.29 -20.96 -14.10
C LYS A 97 -5.74 -20.92 -14.56
N GLY A 98 -6.46 -22.04 -14.45
CA GLY A 98 -7.89 -22.13 -14.76
C GLY A 98 -8.73 -21.20 -13.89
N LEU A 99 -8.51 -21.23 -12.57
CA LEU A 99 -9.19 -20.35 -11.62
C LEU A 99 -8.88 -18.87 -11.89
N VAL A 100 -7.60 -18.51 -12.08
CA VAL A 100 -7.21 -17.12 -12.37
C VAL A 100 -7.90 -16.61 -13.64
N LYS A 101 -7.98 -17.42 -14.71
CA LYS A 101 -8.70 -17.05 -15.94
C LYS A 101 -10.19 -16.84 -15.69
N LEU A 102 -10.83 -17.74 -14.94
CA LEU A 102 -12.25 -17.65 -14.60
C LEU A 102 -12.54 -16.35 -13.83
N PHE A 103 -11.83 -16.11 -12.73
CA PHE A 103 -12.05 -14.92 -11.89
C PHE A 103 -11.75 -13.61 -12.63
N THR A 104 -10.70 -13.59 -13.45
CA THR A 104 -10.36 -12.40 -14.25
C THR A 104 -11.43 -12.11 -15.31
N ALA A 105 -12.00 -13.15 -15.94
CA ALA A 105 -13.09 -13.01 -16.91
C ALA A 105 -14.38 -12.50 -16.25
N THR A 106 -14.78 -13.06 -15.10
CA THR A 106 -15.96 -12.58 -14.36
C THR A 106 -15.79 -11.13 -13.90
N SER A 107 -14.58 -10.78 -13.41
CA SER A 107 -14.26 -9.41 -12.99
C SER A 107 -14.34 -8.40 -14.13
N THR A 108 -13.79 -8.73 -15.30
CA THR A 108 -13.83 -7.85 -16.48
C THR A 108 -15.25 -7.67 -17.03
N LEU A 109 -16.08 -8.73 -17.02
CA LEU A 109 -17.50 -8.63 -17.36
C LEU A 109 -18.26 -7.69 -16.42
N LYS A 110 -18.07 -7.85 -15.10
CA LYS A 110 -18.67 -6.97 -14.10
C LYS A 110 -18.25 -5.51 -14.30
N ASN A 111 -16.95 -5.26 -14.47
CA ASN A 111 -16.42 -3.91 -14.68
C ASN A 111 -16.96 -3.26 -15.96
N LYS A 112 -17.13 -4.05 -17.04
CA LYS A 112 -17.75 -3.57 -18.29
C LYS A 112 -19.22 -3.20 -18.07
N HIS A 113 -19.96 -4.03 -17.35
CA HIS A 113 -21.36 -3.76 -17.02
C HIS A 113 -21.50 -2.48 -16.16
N ASP A 114 -20.67 -2.32 -15.14
CA ASP A 114 -20.67 -1.12 -14.29
C ASP A 114 -20.28 0.16 -15.05
N LYS A 115 -19.42 0.07 -16.06
CA LYS A 115 -19.05 1.20 -16.92
C LYS A 115 -20.19 1.65 -17.84
N ILE A 116 -21.00 0.71 -18.33
CA ILE A 116 -22.16 1.02 -19.21
C ILE A 116 -23.35 1.53 -18.39
N ARG A 117 -23.46 1.10 -17.12
CA ARG A 117 -24.53 1.49 -16.21
C ARG A 117 -24.37 2.90 -15.61
N LYS A 118 -23.14 3.43 -15.54
CA LYS A 118 -22.85 4.81 -15.14
C LYS A 118 -22.99 5.75 -16.31
#